data_AF-A0AAU3NJR2-F1
#
_entry.id   AF-A0AAU3NJR2-F1
#
_cell.length_a   1.000
_cell.length_b   1.000
_cell.length_c   1.000
_cell.angle_alpha   90.00
_cell.angle_beta   90.00
_cell.angle_gamma   90.00
#
_symmetry.space_group_name_H-M   'P 1'
#
loop_
_entity.id
_entity.type
_entity.pdbx_description
1 polymer ?
#
loop_
_entity_poly.entity_id
_entity_poly.type
_entity_poly.pdbx_seq_one_letter_code
_entity_poly.pdbx_strand_id
1 'polypeptide(L)'
;MTPDQSAMVAFLRDRYTDELDTARSMAQAFTLGMGRDLGLQPADAAHQARSGIHSAETRARFLDETIVPYLGTAGPTGRIADHQLRLLAWEHQGSRGYQEGWTP
;
A
#
# COMPACT_ATOMS: atom_id res chain seq x y z
N MET A 1 -2.96 -9.13 19.00
CA MET A 1 -1.98 -8.50 18.10
C MET A 1 -0.71 -8.18 18.89
N THR A 2 0.47 -8.49 18.35
CA THR A 2 1.77 -8.18 18.96
C THR A 2 2.21 -6.74 18.66
N PRO A 3 3.19 -6.18 19.39
CA PRO A 3 3.77 -4.88 19.05
C PRO A 3 4.33 -4.84 17.63
N ASP A 4 5.04 -5.87 17.19
CA ASP A 4 5.58 -5.96 15.83
C ASP A 4 4.49 -5.97 14.76
N GLN A 5 3.42 -6.76 14.96
CA GLN A 5 2.27 -6.75 14.05
C GLN A 5 1.62 -5.37 13.97
N SER A 6 1.51 -4.68 15.11
CA SER A 6 0.95 -3.32 15.16
C SER A 6 1.83 -2.33 14.39
N ALA A 7 3.16 -2.47 14.52
CA ALA A 7 4.12 -1.63 13.83
C ALA A 7 4.12 -1.87 12.32
N MET A 8 4.05 -3.13 11.87
CA MET A 8 3.90 -3.49 10.45
C MET A 8 2.61 -2.92 9.86
N VAL A 9 1.48 -3.04 10.57
CA VAL A 9 0.20 -2.48 10.13
C VAL A 9 0.28 -0.97 10.00
N ALA A 10 0.84 -0.28 10.99
CA ALA A 10 1.01 1.17 10.94
C ALA A 10 1.90 1.59 9.76
N PHE A 11 3.03 0.90 9.57
CA PHE A 11 3.93 1.11 8.44
C PHE A 11 3.21 0.93 7.10
N LEU A 12 2.50 -0.18 6.90
CA LEU A 12 1.80 -0.45 5.65
C LEU A 12 0.69 0.57 5.37
N ARG A 13 -0.06 0.99 6.39
CA ARG A 13 -1.07 2.03 6.24
C ARG A 13 -0.46 3.35 5.79
N ASP A 14 0.64 3.77 6.42
CA ASP A 14 1.39 4.97 6.04
C ASP A 14 1.86 4.88 4.57
N ARG A 15 2.44 3.74 4.17
CA ARG A 15 2.88 3.49 2.80
C ARG A 15 1.75 3.56 1.78
N TYR A 16 0.61 2.94 2.06
CA TYR A 16 -0.53 2.96 1.14
C TYR A 16 -1.19 4.34 1.08
N THR A 17 -1.20 5.10 2.18
CA THR A 17 -1.61 6.51 2.17
C THR A 17 -0.68 7.35 1.29
N ASP A 18 0.64 7.21 1.43
CA ASP A 18 1.61 7.90 0.59
C ASP A 18 1.44 7.57 -0.90
N GLU A 19 1.22 6.30 -1.23
CA GLU A 19 0.99 5.85 -2.61
C GLU A 19 -0.31 6.42 -3.18
N LEU A 20 -1.38 6.47 -2.38
CA LEU A 20 -2.63 7.11 -2.76
C LEU A 20 -2.46 8.61 -3.01
N ASP A 21 -1.78 9.31 -2.12
CA ASP A 21 -1.57 10.75 -2.23
C ASP A 21 -0.67 11.08 -3.42
N THR A 22 0.33 10.25 -3.70
CA THR A 22 1.18 10.35 -4.90
C THR A 22 0.35 10.15 -6.16
N ALA A 23 -0.46 9.08 -6.23
CA ALA A 23 -1.29 8.78 -7.39
C ALA A 23 -2.34 9.87 -7.64
N ARG A 24 -2.94 10.43 -6.59
CA ARG A 24 -3.86 11.57 -6.66
C ARG A 24 -3.17 12.84 -7.13
N SER A 25 -1.98 13.13 -6.60
CA SER A 25 -1.19 14.29 -7.02
C SER A 25 -0.80 14.20 -8.50
N MET A 26 -0.40 13.02 -8.97
CA MET A 26 -0.14 12.78 -10.39
C MET A 26 -1.40 12.97 -11.24
N ALA A 27 -2.54 12.41 -10.82
CA ALA A 27 -3.82 12.60 -11.53
C ALA A 27 -4.20 14.08 -11.66
N GLN A 28 -4.01 14.86 -10.59
CA GLN A 28 -4.29 16.29 -10.57
C GLN A 28 -3.33 17.07 -11.48
N ALA A 29 -2.02 16.78 -11.41
CA ALA A 29 -1.01 17.40 -12.27
C ALA A 29 -1.29 17.16 -13.76
N PHE A 30 -1.71 15.94 -14.12
CA PHE A 30 -2.09 15.63 -15.51
C PHE A 30 -3.36 16.36 -15.95
N THR A 31 -4.35 16.50 -15.06
CA THR A 31 -5.58 17.25 -15.35
C THR A 31 -5.31 18.75 -15.56
N LEU A 32 -4.33 19.31 -14.85
CA LEU A 32 -3.87 20.70 -14.99
C LEU A 32 -2.96 20.92 -16.21
N GLY A 33 -2.72 19.90 -17.03
CA GLY A 33 -1.95 20.02 -18.27
C GLY A 33 -0.43 19.97 -18.11
N MET A 34 0.10 19.75 -16.89
CA MET A 34 1.54 19.61 -16.65
C MET A 34 2.14 18.31 -17.23
N GLY A 35 1.31 17.38 -17.71
CA GLY A 35 1.76 16.16 -18.40
C GLY A 35 2.27 16.38 -19.82
N ARG A 36 1.96 17.53 -20.45
CA ARG A 36 2.44 17.83 -21.82
C ARG A 36 3.95 17.92 -21.91
N ASP A 37 4.61 18.42 -20.87
CA ASP A 37 6.06 18.58 -20.83
C ASP A 37 6.80 17.24 -20.65
N LEU A 38 6.09 16.18 -20.23
CA LEU A 38 6.62 14.82 -20.06
C LEU A 38 6.38 13.92 -21.30
N GLY A 39 5.81 14.45 -22.38
CA GLY A 39 5.57 13.70 -23.62
C GLY A 39 4.48 12.63 -23.52
N LEU A 40 3.74 12.57 -22.41
CA LEU A 40 2.64 11.63 -22.22
C LEU A 40 1.36 12.18 -22.85
N GLN A 41 0.64 11.34 -23.59
CA GLN A 41 -0.71 11.69 -24.01
C GLN A 41 -1.59 11.83 -22.77
N PRO A 42 -2.37 12.92 -22.63
CA PRO A 42 -3.19 13.16 -21.44
C PRO A 42 -4.15 12.01 -21.09
N ALA A 43 -4.62 11.26 -22.09
CA ALA A 43 -5.49 10.10 -21.91
C ALA A 43 -4.79 8.93 -21.21
N ASP A 44 -3.55 8.62 -21.61
CA ASP A 44 -2.75 7.53 -21.03
C ASP A 44 -2.34 7.87 -19.59
N ALA A 45 -1.95 9.13 -19.37
CA ALA A 45 -1.58 9.64 -18.05
C ALA A 45 -2.76 9.61 -17.06
N ALA A 46 -3.96 10.01 -17.51
CA ALA A 46 -5.18 9.93 -16.70
C ALA A 46 -5.59 8.47 -16.41
N HIS A 47 -5.43 7.57 -17.38
CA HIS A 47 -5.71 6.15 -17.18
C HIS A 47 -4.74 5.53 -16.17
N GLN A 48 -3.44 5.80 -16.30
CA GLN A 48 -2.40 5.31 -15.39
C GLN A 48 -2.61 5.82 -13.97
N ALA A 49 -2.95 7.11 -13.80
CA ALA A 49 -3.22 7.66 -12.48
C ALA A 49 -4.46 7.03 -11.82
N ARG A 50 -5.55 6.79 -12.58
CA ARG A 50 -6.73 6.05 -12.08
C ARG A 50 -6.40 4.62 -11.69
N SER A 51 -5.59 3.94 -12.48
CA SER A 51 -5.12 2.57 -12.18
C SER A 51 -4.28 2.55 -10.90
N GLY A 52 -3.37 3.50 -10.73
CA GLY A 52 -2.56 3.66 -9.52
C GLY A 52 -3.42 3.91 -8.27
N ILE A 53 -4.39 4.83 -8.34
CA ILE A 53 -5.33 5.09 -7.24
C ILE A 53 -6.09 3.80 -6.89
N HIS A 54 -6.68 3.13 -7.88
CA HIS A 54 -7.46 1.92 -7.65
C HIS A 54 -6.62 0.79 -7.03
N SER A 55 -5.38 0.62 -7.48
CA SER A 55 -4.46 -0.37 -6.93
C SER A 55 -4.14 -0.08 -5.46
N ALA A 56 -3.79 1.16 -5.13
CA ALA A 56 -3.46 1.55 -3.76
C ALA A 56 -4.68 1.46 -2.83
N GLU A 57 -5.88 1.84 -3.28
CA GLU A 57 -7.12 1.67 -2.50
C GLU A 57 -7.46 0.20 -2.25
N THR A 58 -7.17 -0.66 -3.21
CA THR A 58 -7.41 -2.11 -3.08
C THR A 58 -6.45 -2.71 -2.06
N ARG A 59 -5.17 -2.32 -2.09
CA ARG A 59 -4.17 -2.76 -1.10
C ARG A 59 -4.53 -2.31 0.32
N ALA A 60 -4.94 -1.06 0.49
CA ALA A 60 -5.37 -0.53 1.78
C ALA A 60 -6.60 -1.29 2.33
N ARG A 61 -7.63 -1.49 1.51
CA ARG A 61 -8.81 -2.27 1.89
C ARG A 61 -8.48 -3.71 2.22
N PHE A 62 -7.65 -4.36 1.41
CA PHE A 62 -7.22 -5.73 1.67
C PHE A 62 -6.55 -5.87 3.05
N LEU A 63 -5.62 -4.98 3.39
CA LEU A 63 -4.99 -4.96 4.70
C LEU A 63 -6.03 -4.82 5.83
N ASP A 64 -6.90 -3.80 5.74
CA ASP A 64 -7.81 -3.43 6.81
C ASP A 64 -9.00 -4.39 6.98
N GLU A 65 -9.49 -4.98 5.89
CA GLU A 65 -10.69 -5.82 5.89
C GLU A 65 -10.36 -7.31 6.03
N THR A 66 -9.16 -7.75 5.59
CA THR A 66 -8.87 -9.19 5.48
C THR A 66 -7.66 -9.67 6.28
N ILE A 67 -6.77 -8.78 6.71
CA ILE A 67 -5.60 -9.16 7.51
C ILE A 67 -5.77 -8.68 8.94
N VAL A 68 -5.90 -7.37 9.14
CA VAL A 68 -5.98 -6.72 10.46
C VAL A 68 -7.01 -7.37 11.39
N PRO A 69 -8.24 -7.71 10.96
CA PRO A 69 -9.26 -8.30 11.84
C PRO A 69 -8.88 -9.67 12.40
N TYR A 70 -7.98 -10.38 11.73
CA TYR A 70 -7.58 -11.74 12.07
C TYR A 70 -6.22 -11.82 12.79
N LEU A 71 -5.51 -10.70 12.92
CA LEU A 71 -4.22 -10.67 13.61
C LEU A 71 -4.36 -10.99 15.11
N GLY A 72 -3.58 -11.97 15.56
CA GLY A 72 -3.61 -12.45 16.94
C GLY A 72 -4.79 -13.36 17.28
N THR A 73 -5.61 -13.73 16.29
CA THR A 73 -6.55 -14.85 16.46
C THR A 73 -5.79 -16.17 16.60
N ALA A 74 -6.35 -17.11 17.35
CA ALA A 74 -5.73 -18.42 17.52
C ALA A 74 -5.95 -19.31 16.28
N GLY A 75 -5.05 -20.28 16.07
CA GLY A 75 -5.21 -21.29 15.03
C GLY A 75 -4.73 -20.86 13.63
N PRO A 76 -5.16 -21.58 12.58
CA PRO A 76 -4.67 -21.36 11.22
C PRO A 76 -4.94 -19.95 10.69
N THR A 77 -6.11 -19.39 10.97
CA THR A 77 -6.51 -18.07 10.47
C THR A 77 -5.56 -16.97 10.92
N GLY A 78 -5.22 -16.91 12.21
CA GLY A 78 -4.29 -15.91 12.73
C GLY A 78 -2.85 -16.09 12.24
N ARG A 79 -2.41 -17.34 11.99
CA ARG A 79 -1.10 -17.61 11.38
C ARG A 79 -1.05 -17.17 9.92
N ILE A 80 -2.13 -17.41 9.17
CA ILE A 80 -2.24 -16.97 7.78
C ILE A 80 -2.21 -15.43 7.72
N ALA A 81 -2.98 -14.76 8.57
CA ALA A 81 -2.98 -13.30 8.65
C ALA A 81 -1.60 -12.73 9.01
N ASP A 82 -0.88 -13.35 9.97
CA ASP A 82 0.51 -12.95 10.30
C ASP A 82 1.45 -13.11 9.10
N HIS A 83 1.35 -14.23 8.38
CA HIS A 83 2.20 -14.47 7.22
C HIS A 83 1.89 -13.51 6.06
N GLN A 84 0.61 -13.26 5.79
CA GLN A 84 0.18 -12.26 4.80
C GLN A 84 0.68 -10.86 5.16
N LEU A 85 0.63 -10.48 6.45
CA LEU A 85 1.16 -9.20 6.92
C LEU A 85 2.67 -9.08 6.66
N ARG A 86 3.45 -10.12 6.97
CA ARG A 86 4.90 -10.15 6.73
C ARG A 86 5.25 -10.06 5.25
N LEU A 87 4.52 -10.80 4.41
CA LEU A 87 4.70 -10.74 2.95
C LEU A 87 4.44 -9.35 2.40
N LEU A 88 3.35 -8.69 2.82
CA LEU A 88 3.06 -7.32 2.40
C LEU A 88 4.14 -6.34 2.89
N ALA A 89 4.58 -6.46 4.15
CA ALA A 89 5.66 -5.62 4.66
C ALA A 89 6.96 -5.83 3.88
N TRP A 90 7.25 -7.07 3.49
CA TRP A 90 8.46 -7.45 2.74
C TRP A 90 8.49 -6.90 1.31
N GLU A 91 7.34 -6.69 0.65
CA GLU A 91 7.27 -6.00 -0.65
C GLU A 91 7.91 -4.59 -0.61
N HIS A 92 7.97 -3.98 0.59
CA HIS A 92 8.56 -2.67 0.82
C HIS A 92 9.95 -2.73 1.45
N GLN A 93 10.64 -3.88 1.38
CA GLN A 93 12.02 -4.00 1.85
C GLN A 93 12.90 -2.89 1.27
N GLY A 94 13.69 -2.25 2.13
CA GLY A 94 14.55 -1.12 1.76
C GLY A 94 13.85 0.25 1.79
N SER A 95 12.54 0.29 2.00
CA SER A 95 11.82 1.55 2.25
C SER A 95 12.10 2.06 3.65
N ARG A 96 12.11 3.40 3.81
CA ARG A 96 12.23 4.03 5.13
C ARG A 96 11.10 3.54 6.03
N GLY A 97 11.45 3.11 7.25
CA GLY A 97 10.49 2.64 8.26
C GLY A 97 10.26 1.12 8.23
N TYR A 98 10.71 0.41 7.19
CA TYR A 98 10.77 -1.05 7.22
C TYR A 98 11.76 -1.54 8.27
N GLN A 99 11.45 -2.64 8.96
CA GLN A 99 12.34 -3.28 9.93
C GLN A 99 12.78 -4.66 9.43
N GLU A 100 14.09 -4.95 9.48
CA GLU A 100 14.65 -6.22 8.98
C GLU A 100 14.08 -7.46 9.68
N GLY A 101 13.62 -7.34 10.92
CA GLY A 101 12.96 -8.45 11.65
C GLY A 101 11.58 -8.84 11.09
N TRP A 102 11.06 -8.09 10.12
CA TRP A 102 9.75 -8.35 9.50
C TRP A 102 9.81 -9.32 8.32
N THR A 103 10.97 -9.94 8.07
CA THR A 103 11.10 -10.98 7.06
C THR A 103 10.08 -12.12 7.30
N PRO A 104 9.50 -12.70 6.24
CA PRO A 104 8.54 -13.80 6.32
C PRO A 104 9.11 -15.08 6.96
#